data_AF-A0A7R9VTT2-F1
#
_entry.id   AF-A0A7R9VTT2-F1
#
_cell.length_a   1.000
_cell.length_b   1.000
_cell.length_c   1.000
_cell.angle_alpha   90.00
_cell.angle_beta   90.00
_cell.angle_gamma   90.00
#
_symmetry.space_group_name_H-M   'P 1'
#
loop_
_entity.id
_entity.type
_entity.pdbx_description
1 polymer ?
#
loop_
_entity_poly.entity_id
_entity_poly.type
_entity_poly.pdbx_seq_one_letter_code
_entity_poly.pdbx_strand_id
1 'polypeptide(L)'
;RELRVKYEAQVAAEARRKQDDEQDAKRRAVDRFEERDRGATRQSEVAHSRSLEEKVGSKISTESTEEGKNTLKRTSYWLSEYQPEYDDSETNLLRAGPPPERPPSPMSGDPLRLKDLIALELTREEEGGKGKVLCAVSGKAITTQRAIVIKKTGKVMLYDMYEKLA
;
A
#
# COMPACT_ATOMS: atom_id res chain seq x y z
N ARG A 1 69.41 -20.81 -4.25
CA ARG A 1 68.43 -20.41 -3.20
C ARG A 1 68.17 -18.90 -3.21
N GLU A 2 69.20 -18.05 -3.37
CA GLU A 2 69.07 -16.58 -3.34
C GLU A 2 68.16 -15.97 -4.42
N LEU A 3 68.15 -16.53 -5.64
CA LEU A 3 67.28 -16.04 -6.73
C LEU A 3 65.78 -16.19 -6.42
N ARG A 4 65.40 -17.28 -5.71
CA ARG A 4 64.01 -17.48 -5.26
C ARG A 4 63.59 -16.46 -4.22
N VAL A 5 64.48 -16.17 -3.26
CA VAL A 5 64.24 -15.18 -2.20
C VAL A 5 64.05 -13.78 -2.80
N LYS A 6 64.84 -13.40 -3.82
CA LYS A 6 64.67 -12.12 -4.53
C LYS A 6 63.35 -12.04 -5.30
N TYR A 7 62.95 -13.13 -5.94
CA TYR A 7 61.67 -13.21 -6.67
C TYR A 7 60.47 -13.14 -5.72
N GLU A 8 60.51 -13.88 -4.61
CA GLU A 8 59.47 -13.84 -3.58
C GLU A 8 59.35 -12.44 -2.94
N ALA A 9 60.46 -11.74 -2.73
CA ALA A 9 60.46 -10.36 -2.26
C ALA A 9 59.86 -9.38 -3.28
N GLN A 10 60.11 -9.54 -4.58
CA GLN A 10 59.48 -8.73 -5.63
C GLN A 10 57.97 -8.97 -5.71
N VAL A 11 57.53 -10.23 -5.67
CA VAL A 11 56.11 -10.58 -5.70
C VAL A 11 55.39 -10.04 -4.47
N ALA A 12 56.00 -10.13 -3.28
CA ALA A 12 55.45 -9.57 -2.06
C ALA A 12 55.37 -8.03 -2.10
N ALA A 13 56.35 -7.35 -2.69
CA ALA A 13 56.32 -5.90 -2.87
C ALA A 13 55.24 -5.45 -3.86
N GLU A 14 55.05 -6.18 -4.95
CA GLU A 14 54.00 -5.90 -5.94
C GLU A 14 52.60 -6.17 -5.37
N ALA A 15 52.44 -7.22 -4.57
CA ALA A 15 51.19 -7.53 -3.88
C ALA A 15 50.79 -6.43 -2.89
N ARG A 16 51.75 -5.87 -2.13
CA ARG A 16 51.50 -4.74 -1.21
C ARG A 16 51.05 -3.49 -1.96
N ARG A 17 51.72 -3.15 -3.07
CA ARG A 17 51.33 -2.01 -3.91
C ARG A 17 49.90 -2.14 -4.44
N LYS A 18 49.53 -3.32 -4.95
CA LYS A 18 48.14 -3.58 -5.41
C LYS A 18 47.12 -3.45 -4.29
N GLN A 19 47.44 -3.91 -3.08
CA GLN A 19 46.54 -3.76 -1.93
C GLN A 19 46.36 -2.30 -1.51
N ASP A 20 47.43 -1.51 -1.50
CA ASP A 20 47.37 -0.08 -1.18
C ASP A 20 46.56 0.69 -2.24
N ASP A 21 46.80 0.41 -3.52
CA ASP A 21 46.05 0.99 -4.64
C ASP A 21 44.55 0.64 -4.58
N GLU A 22 44.21 -0.59 -4.23
CA GLU A 22 42.82 -1.03 -4.04
C GLU A 22 42.15 -0.37 -2.83
N GLN A 23 42.89 -0.18 -1.73
CA GLN A 23 42.35 0.52 -0.55
C GLN A 23 42.11 2.00 -0.83
N ASP A 24 43.03 2.66 -1.53
CA ASP A 24 42.88 4.06 -1.91
C ASP A 24 41.74 4.26 -2.92
N ALA A 25 41.57 3.31 -3.87
CA ALA A 25 40.44 3.33 -4.78
C ALA A 25 39.09 3.21 -4.04
N LYS A 26 39.02 2.34 -3.02
CA LYS A 26 37.83 2.18 -2.17
C LYS A 26 37.55 3.43 -1.34
N ARG A 27 38.58 4.04 -0.73
CA ARG A 27 38.44 5.30 0.03
C ARG A 27 37.89 6.42 -0.85
N ARG A 28 38.47 6.63 -2.04
CA ARG A 28 37.99 7.63 -3.01
C ARG A 28 36.57 7.35 -3.51
N ALA A 29 36.16 6.08 -3.59
CA ALA A 29 34.78 5.74 -3.97
C ALA A 29 33.77 6.09 -2.86
N VAL A 30 34.13 5.85 -1.60
CA VAL A 30 33.31 6.24 -0.44
C VAL A 30 33.20 7.75 -0.35
N ASP A 31 34.30 8.48 -0.45
CA ASP A 31 34.29 9.95 -0.39
C ASP A 31 33.40 10.57 -1.49
N ARG A 32 33.50 10.05 -2.73
CA ARG A 32 32.63 10.47 -3.84
C ARG A 32 31.15 10.16 -3.61
N PHE A 33 30.84 9.05 -2.95
CA PHE A 33 29.47 8.69 -2.63
C PHE A 33 28.90 9.62 -1.55
N GLU A 34 29.67 9.87 -0.48
CA GLU A 34 29.26 10.78 0.60
C GLU A 34 29.07 12.22 0.11
N GLU A 35 29.93 12.70 -0.78
CA GLU A 35 29.81 14.05 -1.34
C GLU A 35 28.55 14.19 -2.21
N ARG A 36 28.22 13.16 -3.01
CA ARG A 36 27.01 13.14 -3.84
C ARG A 36 25.73 13.05 -2.99
N ASP A 37 25.76 12.25 -1.93
CA ASP A 37 24.60 12.02 -1.07
C ASP A 37 24.29 13.23 -0.17
N ARG A 38 25.31 13.93 0.32
CA ARG A 38 25.15 15.19 1.09
C ARG A 38 24.53 16.33 0.28
N GLY A 39 24.72 16.34 -1.04
CA GLY A 39 24.15 17.36 -1.93
C GLY A 39 22.66 17.13 -2.23
N ALA A 40 22.25 15.88 -2.44
CA ALA A 40 20.88 15.55 -2.85
C ALA A 40 19.87 15.57 -1.69
N THR A 41 20.27 15.11 -0.50
CA THR A 41 19.37 15.01 0.66
C THR A 41 19.13 16.37 1.33
N ARG A 42 20.18 17.17 1.56
CA ARG A 42 20.05 18.48 2.23
C ARG A 42 19.27 19.52 1.42
N GLN A 43 19.44 19.55 0.10
CA GLN A 43 18.71 20.51 -0.74
C GLN A 43 17.21 20.18 -0.82
N SER A 44 16.88 18.88 -0.88
CA SER A 44 15.48 18.41 -0.87
C SER A 44 14.80 18.68 0.47
N GLU A 45 15.45 18.38 1.59
CA GLU A 45 14.87 18.55 2.92
C GLU A 45 14.66 20.04 3.27
N VAL A 46 15.62 20.91 2.97
CA VAL A 46 15.51 22.35 3.25
C VAL A 46 14.49 23.03 2.33
N ALA A 47 14.39 22.60 1.06
CA ALA A 47 13.36 23.12 0.16
C ALA A 47 11.95 22.66 0.58
N HIS A 48 11.81 21.41 1.04
CA HIS A 48 10.53 20.87 1.48
C HIS A 48 10.09 21.47 2.81
N SER A 49 11.01 21.63 3.78
CA SER A 49 10.70 22.22 5.09
C SER A 49 10.27 23.68 4.96
N ARG A 50 11.00 24.49 4.17
CA ARG A 50 10.61 25.89 3.91
C ARG A 50 9.27 26.01 3.21
N SER A 51 8.99 25.14 2.23
CA SER A 51 7.68 25.14 1.55
C SER A 51 6.53 24.74 2.48
N LEU A 52 6.78 23.82 3.42
CA LEU A 52 5.81 23.42 4.43
C LEU A 52 5.57 24.53 5.46
N GLU A 53 6.62 25.15 5.97
CA GLU A 53 6.53 26.26 6.93
C GLU A 53 5.78 27.46 6.35
N GLU A 54 6.03 27.82 5.09
CA GLU A 54 5.33 28.91 4.41
C GLU A 54 3.83 28.57 4.17
N LYS A 55 3.52 27.32 3.82
CA LYS A 55 2.14 26.85 3.60
C LYS A 55 1.35 26.63 4.89
N VAL A 56 2.02 26.32 6.00
CA VAL A 56 1.39 26.10 7.30
C VAL A 56 1.25 27.44 8.03
N GLY A 57 2.27 28.30 8.02
CA GLY A 57 2.24 29.64 8.63
C GLY A 57 1.22 30.57 7.99
N SER A 58 1.01 30.49 6.67
CA SER A 58 -0.03 31.28 5.98
C SER A 58 -1.47 30.79 6.26
N LYS A 59 -1.65 29.53 6.67
CA LYS A 59 -2.97 28.92 6.90
C LYS A 59 -3.39 28.92 8.37
N ILE A 60 -2.43 29.07 9.30
CA ILE A 60 -2.66 29.15 10.74
C ILE A 60 -2.38 30.58 11.19
N SER A 61 -3.00 31.57 10.53
CA SER A 61 -3.16 32.87 11.17
C SER A 61 -4.35 32.74 12.12
N THR A 62 -4.08 32.75 13.42
CA THR A 62 -5.10 32.77 14.49
C THR A 62 -5.73 34.15 14.67
N GLU A 63 -5.43 35.10 13.76
CA GLU A 63 -6.08 36.39 13.74
C GLU A 63 -7.57 36.19 13.45
N SER A 64 -8.43 36.79 14.28
CA SER A 64 -9.89 36.68 14.27
C SER A 64 -10.56 37.31 13.03
N THR A 65 -9.91 37.23 11.88
CA THR A 65 -10.44 37.66 10.58
C THR A 65 -11.41 36.58 10.08
N GLU A 66 -12.55 36.98 9.51
CA GLU A 66 -13.58 36.04 9.03
C GLU A 66 -13.04 35.05 7.98
N GLU A 67 -12.04 35.47 7.22
CA GLU A 67 -11.31 34.64 6.26
C GLU A 67 -10.55 33.50 6.95
N GLY A 68 -9.87 33.79 8.07
CA GLY A 68 -9.17 32.79 8.89
C GLY A 68 -10.12 31.79 9.55
N LYS A 69 -11.31 32.24 9.96
CA LYS A 69 -12.36 31.34 10.45
C LYS A 69 -12.88 30.42 9.33
N ASN A 70 -13.03 30.93 8.11
CA ASN A 70 -13.47 30.13 6.97
C ASN A 70 -12.41 29.13 6.49
N THR A 71 -11.13 29.47 6.58
CA THR A 71 -10.05 28.49 6.31
C THR A 71 -10.01 27.43 7.40
N LEU A 72 -10.10 27.79 8.69
CA LEU A 72 -10.17 26.84 9.80
C LEU A 72 -11.39 25.91 9.70
N LYS A 73 -12.57 26.45 9.32
CA LYS A 73 -13.77 25.64 9.04
C LYS A 73 -13.51 24.54 8.03
N ARG A 74 -12.69 24.82 7.01
CA ARG A 74 -12.35 23.87 5.94
C ARG A 74 -11.24 22.89 6.30
N THR A 75 -10.37 23.22 7.25
CA THR A 75 -9.20 22.40 7.59
C THR A 75 -9.35 21.64 8.90
N SER A 76 -10.18 22.13 9.82
CA SER A 76 -10.21 21.71 11.21
C SER A 76 -11.60 21.17 11.61
N TYR A 77 -12.06 20.15 10.90
CA TYR A 77 -13.34 19.47 11.15
C TYR A 77 -13.49 18.82 12.54
N TRP A 78 -12.39 18.69 13.27
CA TRP A 78 -12.36 18.10 14.62
C TRP A 78 -12.70 19.10 15.73
N LEU A 79 -12.76 20.40 15.42
CA LEU A 79 -13.14 21.43 16.38
C LEU A 79 -14.66 21.62 16.37
N SER A 80 -15.28 21.57 17.54
CA SER A 80 -16.74 21.59 17.69
C SER A 80 -17.41 22.82 17.02
N GLU A 81 -16.76 23.98 17.03
CA GLU A 81 -17.26 25.23 16.43
C GLU A 81 -17.23 25.25 14.89
N TYR A 82 -16.52 24.29 14.29
CA TYR A 82 -16.24 24.23 12.86
C TYR A 82 -16.75 22.95 12.22
N GLN A 83 -17.43 22.11 13.00
CA GLN A 83 -18.18 20.99 12.48
C GLN A 83 -19.29 21.52 11.56
N PRO A 84 -19.52 20.90 10.38
CA PRO A 84 -20.68 21.25 9.57
C PRO A 84 -21.93 21.12 10.43
N GLU A 85 -22.75 22.17 10.48
CA GLU A 85 -24.07 22.11 11.07
C GLU A 85 -24.87 21.10 10.26
N TYR A 86 -25.13 19.95 10.88
CA TYR A 86 -26.01 18.95 10.29
C TYR A 86 -27.42 19.50 10.41
N ASP A 87 -28.00 19.91 9.29
CA ASP A 87 -29.43 20.16 9.23
C ASP A 87 -30.12 18.85 9.59
N ASP A 88 -30.82 18.86 10.74
CA ASP A 88 -31.51 17.68 11.27
C ASP A 88 -32.54 17.14 10.25
N SER A 89 -32.90 17.89 9.22
CA SER A 89 -33.85 17.49 8.18
C SER A 89 -33.33 16.35 7.26
N GLU A 90 -32.08 16.41 6.78
CA GLU A 90 -31.53 15.39 5.88
C GLU A 90 -30.95 14.18 6.64
N THR A 91 -30.36 14.42 7.82
CA THR A 91 -29.82 13.34 8.65
C THR A 91 -30.91 12.55 9.38
N ASN A 92 -32.07 13.14 9.67
CA ASN A 92 -33.22 12.38 10.14
C ASN A 92 -33.72 11.40 9.07
N LEU A 93 -33.57 11.62 7.76
CA LEU A 93 -33.97 10.60 6.78
C LEU A 93 -33.10 9.35 6.83
N LEU A 94 -31.82 9.49 7.18
CA LEU A 94 -30.89 8.38 7.37
C LEU A 94 -30.98 7.74 8.77
N ARG A 95 -31.55 8.45 9.75
CA ARG A 95 -31.61 8.04 11.17
C ARG A 95 -33.01 7.71 11.69
N ALA A 96 -34.09 8.15 11.03
CA ALA A 96 -35.46 8.06 11.52
C ALA A 96 -36.13 6.70 11.26
N GLY A 97 -35.54 5.86 10.40
CA GLY A 97 -36.01 4.51 10.16
C GLY A 97 -35.15 3.47 10.89
N PRO A 98 -35.73 2.41 11.48
CA PRO A 98 -34.94 1.21 11.73
C PRO A 98 -34.29 0.77 10.41
N PRO A 99 -33.03 0.28 10.45
CA PRO A 99 -32.38 -0.22 9.25
C PRO A 99 -33.26 -1.29 8.59
N PRO A 100 -33.28 -1.37 7.26
CA PRO A 100 -34.10 -2.35 6.57
C PRO A 100 -33.73 -3.75 7.05
N GLU A 101 -34.75 -4.55 7.38
CA GLU A 101 -34.58 -5.89 7.94
C GLU A 101 -33.74 -6.80 7.03
N ARG A 102 -33.77 -6.52 5.72
CA ARG A 102 -33.01 -7.27 4.71
C ARG A 102 -32.35 -6.29 3.74
N PRO A 103 -31.12 -6.61 3.30
CA PRO A 103 -30.45 -5.79 2.30
C PRO A 103 -31.23 -5.84 0.98
N PRO A 104 -31.31 -4.72 0.24
CA PRO A 104 -31.90 -4.70 -1.08
C PRO A 104 -31.01 -5.46 -2.08
N SER A 105 -31.62 -6.06 -3.09
CA SER A 105 -30.91 -6.73 -4.17
C SER A 105 -30.22 -5.68 -5.07
N PRO A 106 -28.99 -5.93 -5.54
CA PRO A 106 -28.27 -4.97 -6.38
C PRO A 106 -28.88 -4.80 -7.78
N MET A 107 -29.71 -5.74 -8.23
CA MET A 107 -30.31 -5.72 -9.57
C MET A 107 -31.76 -5.21 -9.56
N SER A 108 -32.56 -5.56 -8.55
CA SER A 108 -33.98 -5.22 -8.49
C SER A 108 -34.34 -4.22 -7.38
N GLY A 109 -33.47 -4.01 -6.39
CA GLY A 109 -33.76 -3.17 -5.23
C GLY A 109 -34.70 -3.82 -4.21
N ASP A 110 -35.30 -4.97 -4.53
CA ASP A 110 -36.19 -5.68 -3.62
C ASP A 110 -35.43 -6.31 -2.43
N PRO A 111 -36.08 -6.51 -1.27
CA PRO A 111 -35.45 -7.15 -0.12
C PRO A 111 -35.00 -8.59 -0.45
N LEU A 112 -33.71 -8.87 -0.28
CA LEU A 112 -33.11 -10.15 -0.63
C LEU A 112 -33.62 -11.25 0.31
N ARG A 113 -34.19 -12.33 -0.24
CA ARG A 113 -34.66 -13.48 0.54
C ARG A 113 -33.62 -14.59 0.52
N LEU A 114 -33.58 -15.40 1.59
CA LEU A 114 -32.69 -16.57 1.66
C LEU A 114 -32.90 -17.57 0.51
N LYS A 115 -34.11 -17.63 -0.06
CA LYS A 115 -34.45 -18.49 -1.21
C LYS A 115 -33.80 -18.03 -2.52
N ASP A 116 -33.44 -16.75 -2.61
CA ASP A 116 -32.84 -16.15 -3.79
C ASP A 116 -31.31 -16.24 -3.74
N LEU A 117 -30.75 -16.66 -2.59
CA LEU A 117 -29.33 -16.85 -2.37
C LEU A 117 -28.91 -18.30 -2.70
N ILE A 118 -27.71 -18.43 -3.25
CA ILE A 118 -27.05 -19.73 -3.45
C ILE A 118 -25.95 -19.85 -2.40
N ALA A 119 -25.97 -20.93 -1.64
CA ALA A 119 -24.90 -21.25 -0.71
C ALA A 119 -23.64 -21.66 -1.51
N LEU A 120 -22.52 -20.99 -1.25
CA LEU A 120 -21.24 -21.29 -1.89
C LEU A 120 -20.37 -22.11 -0.93
N GLU A 121 -19.95 -23.29 -1.38
CA GLU A 121 -18.99 -24.13 -0.67
C GLU A 121 -17.58 -23.80 -1.20
N LEU A 122 -16.87 -22.96 -0.45
CA LEU A 122 -15.52 -22.51 -0.81
C LEU A 122 -14.47 -23.33 -0.06
N THR A 123 -13.78 -24.21 -0.77
CA THR A 123 -12.58 -24.87 -0.25
C THR A 123 -11.45 -23.85 -0.18
N ARG A 124 -10.83 -23.68 0.98
CA ARG A 124 -9.70 -22.75 1.19
C ARG A 124 -8.45 -23.51 1.55
N GLU A 125 -7.31 -23.01 1.13
CA GLU A 125 -6.01 -23.50 1.56
C GLU A 125 -5.82 -23.29 3.08
N GLU A 126 -5.22 -24.27 3.77
CA GLU A 126 -5.10 -24.27 5.24
C GLU A 126 -4.05 -23.29 5.79
N GLU A 127 -3.27 -22.61 4.93
CA GLU A 127 -2.32 -21.59 5.38
C GLU A 127 -3.03 -20.29 5.80
N GLY A 128 -3.16 -20.09 7.11
CA GLY A 128 -3.16 -18.77 7.74
C GLY A 128 -4.34 -17.85 7.42
N GLY A 129 -5.54 -18.21 7.88
CA GLY A 129 -6.65 -17.28 8.19
C GLY A 129 -7.41 -16.65 7.02
N LYS A 130 -6.78 -16.44 5.87
CA LYS A 130 -7.39 -15.96 4.62
C LYS A 130 -6.84 -16.73 3.42
N GLY A 131 -6.87 -18.07 3.53
CA GLY A 131 -6.38 -18.97 2.49
C GLY A 131 -7.03 -18.72 1.13
N LYS A 132 -6.27 -18.94 0.05
CA LYS A 132 -6.76 -18.79 -1.32
C LYS A 132 -7.90 -19.79 -1.55
N VAL A 133 -8.94 -19.35 -2.27
CA VAL A 133 -10.04 -20.23 -2.66
C VAL A 133 -9.54 -21.20 -3.70
N LEU A 134 -9.78 -22.50 -3.50
CA LEU A 134 -9.37 -23.55 -4.41
C LEU A 134 -10.53 -23.96 -5.31
N CYS A 135 -10.19 -24.27 -6.56
CA CYS A 135 -11.09 -24.92 -7.50
C CYS A 135 -11.47 -26.32 -6.97
N ALA A 136 -12.76 -26.62 -6.92
CA ALA A 136 -13.26 -27.90 -6.40
C ALA A 136 -12.80 -29.13 -7.20
N VAL A 137 -12.43 -28.95 -8.48
CA VAL A 137 -12.00 -30.05 -9.35
C VAL A 137 -10.48 -30.14 -9.42
N SER A 138 -9.80 -29.00 -9.67
CA SER A 138 -8.37 -29.01 -9.94
C SER A 138 -7.50 -28.76 -8.72
N GLY A 139 -8.08 -28.35 -7.58
CA GLY A 139 -7.35 -27.93 -6.38
C GLY A 139 -6.48 -26.68 -6.57
N LYS A 140 -6.55 -26.03 -7.74
CA LYS A 140 -5.77 -24.82 -8.04
C LYS A 140 -6.41 -23.61 -7.40
N ALA A 141 -5.57 -22.70 -6.90
CA ALA A 141 -6.03 -21.43 -6.35
C ALA A 141 -6.68 -20.55 -7.43
N ILE A 142 -7.89 -20.07 -7.14
CA ILE A 142 -8.65 -19.10 -7.91
C ILE A 142 -8.19 -17.71 -7.48
N THR A 143 -7.40 -17.07 -8.34
CA THR A 143 -6.89 -15.71 -8.09
C THR A 143 -7.58 -14.71 -9.02
N THR A 144 -7.12 -14.61 -10.27
CA THR A 144 -7.62 -13.67 -11.30
C THR A 144 -8.41 -14.38 -12.42
N GLN A 145 -8.42 -15.71 -12.40
CA GLN A 145 -9.00 -16.56 -13.44
C GLN A 145 -10.53 -16.54 -13.36
N ARG A 146 -11.20 -16.65 -14.50
CA ARG A 146 -12.67 -16.76 -14.55
C ARG A 146 -13.10 -18.05 -13.86
N ALA A 147 -14.05 -17.95 -12.95
CA ALA A 147 -14.61 -19.06 -12.21
C ALA A 147 -16.12 -19.19 -12.45
N ILE A 148 -16.61 -20.42 -12.45
CA ILE A 148 -18.02 -20.77 -12.59
C ILE A 148 -18.47 -21.46 -11.30
N VAL A 149 -19.71 -21.17 -10.91
CA VAL A 149 -20.38 -21.85 -9.79
C VAL A 149 -21.43 -22.82 -10.32
N ILE A 150 -21.43 -24.04 -9.79
CA ILE A 150 -22.49 -25.02 -10.07
C ILE A 150 -23.67 -24.76 -9.13
N LYS A 151 -24.77 -24.22 -9.65
CA LYS A 151 -25.94 -23.78 -8.86
C LYS A 151 -26.48 -24.83 -7.88
N LYS A 152 -26.49 -26.12 -8.27
CA LYS A 152 -27.04 -27.21 -7.43
C LYS A 152 -26.16 -27.58 -6.24
N THR A 153 -24.84 -27.53 -6.41
CA THR A 153 -23.88 -28.00 -5.41
C THR A 153 -23.18 -26.86 -4.67
N GLY A 154 -23.23 -25.64 -5.19
CA GLY A 154 -22.53 -24.49 -4.62
C GLY A 154 -21.02 -24.53 -4.80
N LYS A 155 -20.49 -25.52 -5.53
CA LYS A 155 -19.05 -25.69 -5.76
C LYS A 155 -18.55 -24.73 -6.84
N VAL A 156 -17.35 -24.21 -6.62
CA VAL A 156 -16.68 -23.27 -7.53
C VAL A 156 -15.59 -23.99 -8.32
N MET A 157 -15.58 -23.79 -9.63
CA MET A 157 -14.60 -24.36 -10.54
C MET A 157 -14.02 -23.31 -11.48
N LEU A 158 -12.80 -23.54 -11.97
CA LEU A 158 -12.22 -22.70 -13.01
C LEU A 158 -12.93 -22.92 -14.35
N TYR A 159 -13.09 -21.83 -15.10
CA TYR A 159 -13.75 -21.85 -16.41
C TYR A 159 -13.04 -22.82 -17.38
N ASP A 160 -11.70 -22.81 -17.43
CA ASP A 160 -10.91 -23.73 -18.26
C ASP A 160 -11.13 -25.21 -17.92
N MET A 161 -11.48 -25.52 -16.67
CA MET A 161 -11.80 -26.90 -16.26
C MET A 161 -13.22 -27.27 -16.64
N TYR A 162 -14.13 -26.30 -16.67
CA TYR A 162 -15.49 -26.49 -17.14
C TYR A 162 -15.51 -26.81 -18.63
N GLU A 163 -14.77 -26.07 -19.46
CA GLU A 163 -14.69 -26.34 -20.90
C GLU A 163 -14.09 -27.70 -21.26
N LYS A 164 -13.26 -28.27 -20.38
CA LYS A 164 -12.67 -29.60 -20.57
C LYS A 164 -13.60 -30.74 -20.16
N LEU A 165 -14.60 -30.46 -19.33
CA LEU A 165 -15.54 -31.44 -18.79
C LEU A 165 -16.92 -31.38 -19.46
N ALA A 166 -17.24 -30.27 -20.10
CA ALA A 166 -18.43 -30.07 -20.93
C ALA A 166 -18.28 -30.74 -22.29
#